data_AF-A0A8H5V2C3-F1
#
_entry.id   AF-A0A8H5V2C3-F1
#
_cell.length_a   1.000
_cell.length_b   1.000
_cell.length_c   1.000
_cell.angle_alpha   90.00
_cell.angle_beta   90.00
_cell.angle_gamma   90.00
#
_symmetry.space_group_name_H-M   'P 1'
#
loop_
_entity.id
_entity.type
_entity.pdbx_description
1 polymer ?
#
loop_
_entity_poly.entity_id
_entity_poly.type
_entity_poly.pdbx_seq_one_letter_code
_entity_poly.pdbx_strand_id
1 'polypeptide(L)'
;MPVPQSLHGLSVENSWFAKHPVFWTSKHVDLLGIRFEHLDGPRHAVQPRRENVVKLDSVNIIFHIMRFASVPEPEDKLKSAFYLLCVPGSPLRPSSDPPMFFYAKRAAHETLCYVFHVDTPSTRAQPPVVGFTYYRAFDWDRKRRYTPRKHPKAKYGKTNDPVERICKILLRKVTPQKWEEDPYFVCLLLSLAQAQAIEQKDEKEKPDTFPVRLLVAVDGDTDFAHVFQAEIDARILKAFDEPTFNFNGVAWPTITHSKVAYGPYLTFPDRLLAEVLGS
;
A
#
# COMPACT_ATOMS: atom_id res chain seq x y z
N MET A 1 16.70 3.71 33.97
CA MET A 1 15.47 3.07 33.46
C MET A 1 15.48 3.21 31.94
N PRO A 2 15.12 2.19 31.15
CA PRO A 2 14.99 2.35 29.70
C PRO A 2 13.93 3.42 29.41
N VAL A 3 14.26 4.36 28.53
CA VAL A 3 13.35 5.44 28.13
C VAL A 3 12.12 4.81 27.45
N PRO A 4 10.88 5.21 27.81
CA PRO A 4 9.69 4.72 27.11
C PRO A 4 9.78 5.07 25.62
N GLN A 5 9.72 4.07 24.73
CA GLN A 5 9.71 4.33 23.29
C GLN A 5 8.34 4.87 22.88
N SER A 6 8.34 6.08 22.31
CA SER A 6 7.17 6.78 21.78
C SER A 6 7.54 7.40 20.42
N LEU A 7 6.57 7.65 19.54
CA LEU A 7 6.87 8.19 18.20
C LEU A 7 7.43 9.61 18.30
N HIS A 8 6.96 10.36 19.30
CA HIS A 8 7.52 11.65 19.68
C HIS A 8 8.98 11.50 20.13
N GLY A 9 9.27 10.55 21.04
CA GLY A 9 10.63 10.27 21.49
C GLY A 9 11.57 9.93 20.33
N LEU A 10 11.14 9.03 19.43
CA LEU A 10 11.89 8.70 18.22
C LEU A 10 12.14 9.92 17.33
N SER A 11 11.16 10.82 17.20
CA SER A 11 11.31 12.07 16.43
C SER A 11 12.32 13.04 17.06
N VAL A 12 12.38 13.10 18.39
CA VAL A 12 13.34 13.95 19.13
C VAL A 12 14.76 13.37 19.00
N GLU A 13 14.91 12.06 19.17
CA GLU A 13 16.20 11.36 19.08
C GLU A 13 16.73 11.27 17.65
N ASN A 14 15.83 11.22 16.67
CA ASN A 14 16.15 11.05 15.26
C ASN A 14 15.54 12.20 14.45
N SER A 15 16.29 13.28 14.27
CA SER A 15 15.86 14.46 13.50
C SER A 15 15.45 14.17 12.05
N TRP A 16 15.80 13.00 11.52
CA TRP A 16 15.44 12.53 10.18
C TRP A 16 14.14 11.71 10.12
N PHE A 17 13.58 11.30 11.26
CA PHE A 17 12.42 10.40 11.35
C PHE A 17 11.10 11.09 10.98
N ALA A 18 10.91 12.33 11.42
CA ALA A 18 9.73 13.14 11.09
C ALA A 18 9.80 13.66 9.65
N LYS A 19 9.62 12.76 8.69
CA LYS A 19 9.58 13.05 7.26
C LYS A 19 8.28 12.62 6.62
N HIS A 20 7.94 13.32 5.55
CA HIS A 20 6.81 12.96 4.71
C HIS A 20 6.94 11.51 4.21
N PRO A 21 5.87 10.68 4.29
CA PRO A 21 5.97 9.23 4.09
C PRO A 21 6.54 8.78 2.74
N VAL A 22 6.26 9.52 1.67
CA VAL A 22 6.86 9.27 0.34
C VAL A 22 8.40 9.28 0.35
N PHE A 23 9.04 9.94 1.32
CA PHE A 23 10.50 9.98 1.49
C PHE A 23 11.01 9.13 2.65
N TRP A 24 10.19 8.23 3.19
CA TRP A 24 10.67 7.21 4.10
C TRP A 24 11.67 6.31 3.39
N THR A 25 12.59 5.78 4.19
CA THR A 25 13.75 4.98 3.75
C THR A 25 13.80 3.71 4.58
N SER A 26 14.65 2.75 4.21
CA SER A 26 14.85 1.52 5.00
C SER A 26 15.17 1.84 6.46
N LYS A 27 15.88 2.94 6.74
CA LYS A 27 16.14 3.40 8.11
C LYS A 27 14.87 3.60 8.96
N HIS A 28 13.76 4.02 8.37
CA HIS A 28 12.50 4.18 9.09
C HIS A 28 11.90 2.81 9.44
N VAL A 29 11.94 1.89 8.47
CA VAL A 29 11.48 0.49 8.61
C VAL A 29 12.32 -0.23 9.68
N ASP A 30 13.64 -0.11 9.61
CA ASP A 30 14.60 -0.70 10.55
C ASP A 30 14.43 -0.15 11.97
N LEU A 31 14.26 1.18 12.10
CA LEU A 31 14.07 1.83 13.41
C LEU A 31 12.80 1.35 14.11
N LEU A 32 11.73 1.10 13.34
CA LEU A 32 10.47 0.56 13.86
C LEU A 32 10.49 -0.97 13.97
N GLY A 33 11.51 -1.66 13.46
CA GLY A 33 11.57 -3.13 13.47
C GLY A 33 10.56 -3.81 12.54
N ILE A 34 10.04 -3.09 11.55
CA ILE A 34 9.15 -3.61 10.51
C ILE A 34 9.97 -4.47 9.56
N ARG A 35 9.39 -5.57 9.05
CA ARG A 35 10.10 -6.49 8.14
C ARG A 35 9.26 -6.81 6.92
N PHE A 36 9.93 -7.01 5.79
CA PHE A 36 9.32 -7.54 4.58
C PHE A 36 9.71 -9.02 4.43
N GLU A 37 8.72 -9.88 4.24
CA GLU A 37 8.91 -11.30 3.97
C GLU A 37 8.36 -11.62 2.58
N HIS A 38 9.20 -12.14 1.69
CA HIS A 38 8.82 -12.46 0.32
C HIS A 38 8.55 -13.96 0.19
N LEU A 39 7.39 -14.31 -0.35
CA LEU A 39 6.94 -15.69 -0.51
C LEU A 39 7.03 -16.12 -1.97
N ASP A 40 7.31 -17.41 -2.20
CA ASP A 40 7.49 -17.99 -3.54
C ASP A 40 6.17 -18.24 -4.30
N GLY A 41 5.03 -17.75 -3.80
CA GLY A 41 3.72 -17.92 -4.44
C GLY A 41 2.55 -17.32 -3.66
N PRO A 42 1.31 -17.49 -4.17
CA PRO A 42 0.10 -17.10 -3.46
C PRO A 42 -0.06 -17.93 -2.18
N ARG A 43 -0.57 -17.31 -1.12
CA ARG A 43 -0.79 -17.95 0.18
C ARG A 43 -2.16 -18.62 0.26
N HIS A 44 -3.13 -18.08 -0.46
CA HIS A 44 -4.52 -18.45 -0.30
C HIS A 44 -5.00 -19.31 -1.47
N ALA A 45 -5.67 -20.41 -1.13
CA ALA A 45 -6.25 -21.30 -2.11
C ALA A 45 -7.52 -20.68 -2.71
N VAL A 46 -7.78 -20.93 -3.98
CA VAL A 46 -9.01 -20.45 -4.62
C VAL A 46 -10.21 -21.09 -3.95
N GLN A 47 -11.10 -20.28 -3.40
CA GLN A 47 -12.41 -20.74 -2.94
C GLN A 47 -13.42 -20.79 -4.10
N PRO A 48 -14.33 -21.79 -4.11
CA PRO A 48 -15.38 -21.84 -5.12
C PRO A 48 -16.26 -20.59 -5.03
N ARG A 49 -16.45 -19.91 -6.16
CA ARG A 49 -17.39 -18.78 -6.25
C ARG A 49 -18.79 -19.24 -5.83
N ARG A 50 -19.51 -18.37 -5.11
CA ARG A 50 -20.96 -18.55 -4.91
C ARG A 50 -21.63 -18.68 -6.28
N GLU A 51 -22.62 -19.56 -6.39
CA GLU A 51 -23.29 -19.93 -7.66
C GLU A 51 -23.89 -18.73 -8.44
N ASN A 52 -24.04 -17.56 -7.80
CA ASN A 52 -24.69 -16.37 -8.35
C ASN A 52 -23.71 -15.31 -8.92
N VAL A 53 -22.40 -15.57 -8.99
CA VAL A 53 -21.45 -14.58 -9.54
C VAL A 53 -21.57 -14.53 -11.07
N VAL A 54 -21.69 -13.32 -11.62
CA VAL A 54 -21.73 -13.12 -13.08
C VAL A 54 -20.45 -13.67 -13.71
N LYS A 55 -20.60 -14.55 -14.68
CA LYS A 55 -19.49 -15.10 -15.43
C LYS A 55 -18.88 -13.97 -16.28
N LEU A 56 -17.62 -13.65 -16.00
CA LEU A 56 -16.89 -12.68 -16.80
C LEU A 56 -16.69 -13.23 -18.22
N ASP A 57 -16.79 -12.33 -19.20
CA ASP A 57 -16.44 -12.66 -20.57
C ASP A 57 -14.92 -12.90 -20.70
N SER A 58 -14.56 -14.00 -21.37
CA SER A 58 -13.16 -14.45 -21.45
C SER A 58 -12.27 -13.48 -22.21
N VAL A 59 -12.79 -12.83 -23.25
CA VAL A 59 -12.04 -11.84 -24.03
C VAL A 59 -11.76 -10.60 -23.18
N ASN A 60 -12.78 -10.13 -22.45
CA ASN A 60 -12.62 -8.99 -21.55
C ASN A 60 -11.69 -9.28 -20.36
N ILE A 61 -11.70 -10.49 -19.80
CA ILE A 61 -10.72 -10.88 -18.76
C ILE A 61 -9.31 -10.73 -19.28
N ILE A 62 -9.01 -11.32 -20.44
CA ILE A 62 -7.68 -11.26 -21.05
C ILE A 62 -7.29 -9.81 -21.33
N PHE A 63 -8.21 -9.02 -21.91
CA PHE A 63 -8.00 -7.61 -22.17
C PHE A 63 -7.62 -6.82 -20.91
N HIS A 64 -8.39 -6.98 -19.82
CA HIS A 64 -8.14 -6.27 -18.58
C HIS A 64 -6.87 -6.75 -17.86
N ILE A 65 -6.51 -8.03 -17.96
CA ILE A 65 -5.23 -8.52 -17.44
C ILE A 65 -4.07 -7.92 -18.21
N MET A 66 -4.10 -7.95 -19.54
CA MET A 66 -3.05 -7.36 -20.36
C MET A 66 -2.93 -5.85 -20.13
N ARG A 67 -4.06 -5.15 -19.97
CA ARG A 67 -4.06 -3.72 -19.63
C ARG A 67 -3.48 -3.48 -18.24
N PHE A 68 -3.89 -4.26 -17.24
CA PHE A 68 -3.41 -4.18 -15.87
C PHE A 68 -1.90 -4.42 -15.78
N ALA A 69 -1.37 -5.38 -16.55
CA ALA A 69 0.04 -5.71 -16.58
C ALA A 69 0.87 -4.68 -17.37
N SER A 70 0.43 -4.31 -18.58
CA SER A 70 1.30 -3.63 -19.55
C SER A 70 1.05 -2.12 -19.72
N VAL A 71 -0.14 -1.61 -19.40
CA VAL A 71 -0.46 -0.19 -19.61
C VAL A 71 0.02 0.64 -18.42
N PRO A 72 0.83 1.70 -18.63
CA PRO A 72 1.39 2.51 -17.55
C PRO A 72 0.42 3.58 -17.01
N GLU A 73 -0.75 3.76 -17.63
CA GLU A 73 -1.70 4.79 -17.23
C GLU A 73 -2.46 4.37 -15.95
N PRO A 74 -2.40 5.15 -14.85
CA PRO A 74 -3.00 4.77 -13.57
C PRO A 74 -4.52 4.53 -13.65
N GLU A 75 -5.24 5.38 -14.37
CA GLU A 75 -6.70 5.26 -14.53
C GLU A 75 -7.10 3.95 -15.21
N ASP A 76 -6.28 3.49 -16.14
CA ASP A 76 -6.52 2.28 -16.93
C ASP A 76 -6.25 1.02 -16.12
N LYS A 77 -5.19 1.05 -15.30
CA LYS A 77 -4.92 -0.01 -14.33
C LYS A 77 -6.03 -0.07 -13.29
N LEU A 78 -6.53 1.08 -12.82
CA LEU A 78 -7.64 1.15 -11.88
C LEU A 78 -8.93 0.58 -12.47
N LYS A 79 -9.32 0.99 -13.69
CA LYS A 79 -10.48 0.41 -14.40
C LYS A 79 -10.36 -1.11 -14.53
N SER A 80 -9.14 -1.61 -14.78
CA SER A 80 -8.89 -3.04 -14.87
C SER A 80 -8.96 -3.72 -13.50
N ALA A 81 -8.43 -3.11 -12.45
CA ALA A 81 -8.59 -3.60 -11.07
C ALA A 81 -10.08 -3.70 -10.69
N PHE A 82 -10.88 -2.68 -10.99
CA PHE A 82 -12.33 -2.70 -10.78
C PHE A 82 -13.01 -3.84 -11.54
N TYR A 83 -12.68 -4.00 -12.83
CA TYR A 83 -13.27 -5.07 -13.64
C TYR A 83 -12.92 -6.46 -13.10
N LEU A 84 -11.68 -6.65 -12.63
CA LEU A 84 -11.19 -7.94 -12.15
C LEU A 84 -11.68 -8.28 -10.74
N LEU A 85 -11.81 -7.27 -9.87
CA LEU A 85 -12.09 -7.47 -8.43
C LEU A 85 -13.54 -7.18 -8.04
N CYS A 86 -14.24 -6.27 -8.72
CA CYS A 86 -15.55 -5.72 -8.29
C CYS A 86 -16.71 -6.13 -9.21
N VAL A 87 -16.65 -7.34 -9.79
CA VAL A 87 -17.75 -7.86 -10.60
C VAL A 87 -19.05 -8.00 -9.81
N PRO A 88 -20.23 -7.95 -10.45
CA PRO A 88 -21.49 -8.23 -9.75
C PRO A 88 -21.45 -9.59 -9.03
N GLY A 89 -21.69 -9.55 -7.71
CA GLY A 89 -21.57 -10.71 -6.83
C GLY A 89 -20.21 -10.86 -6.14
N SER A 90 -19.24 -10.00 -6.45
CA SER A 90 -17.99 -9.89 -5.70
C SER A 90 -18.25 -9.42 -4.27
N PRO A 91 -17.50 -9.92 -3.27
CA PRO A 91 -17.53 -9.37 -1.92
C PRO A 91 -16.83 -8.01 -1.83
N LEU A 92 -16.12 -7.55 -2.86
CA LEU A 92 -15.42 -6.27 -2.85
C LEU A 92 -16.28 -5.12 -3.41
N ARG A 93 -16.30 -4.00 -2.68
CA ARG A 93 -16.95 -2.75 -3.09
C ARG A 93 -15.96 -1.59 -3.16
N PRO A 94 -16.00 -0.78 -4.22
CA PRO A 94 -15.24 0.47 -4.29
C PRO A 94 -15.58 1.39 -3.12
N SER A 95 -14.57 2.03 -2.53
CA SER A 95 -14.74 3.28 -1.80
C SER A 95 -14.50 4.48 -2.72
N SER A 96 -15.16 5.61 -2.46
CA SER A 96 -14.96 6.84 -3.25
C SER A 96 -13.70 7.60 -2.86
N ASP A 97 -13.26 7.47 -1.61
CA ASP A 97 -12.24 8.34 -1.04
C ASP A 97 -10.92 7.59 -0.82
N PRO A 98 -9.77 8.19 -1.19
CA PRO A 98 -8.48 7.62 -0.86
C PRO A 98 -8.25 7.63 0.66
N PRO A 99 -7.55 6.63 1.22
CA PRO A 99 -7.29 6.62 2.65
C PRO A 99 -6.25 7.69 2.98
N MET A 100 -6.51 8.44 4.05
CA MET A 100 -5.59 9.45 4.56
C MET A 100 -4.67 8.80 5.60
N PHE A 101 -3.39 9.17 5.58
CA PHE A 101 -2.46 8.84 6.64
C PHE A 101 -2.57 9.89 7.75
N PHE A 102 -2.91 9.46 8.96
CA PHE A 102 -3.04 10.34 10.12
C PHE A 102 -1.82 10.24 11.05
N TYR A 103 -1.38 11.40 11.54
CA TYR A 103 -0.39 11.52 12.61
C TYR A 103 -0.84 12.60 13.58
N ALA A 104 -0.82 12.32 14.88
CA ALA A 104 -1.34 13.20 15.93
C ALA A 104 -2.79 13.66 15.65
N LYS A 105 -3.66 12.75 15.15
CA LYS A 105 -5.04 13.03 14.75
C LYS A 105 -5.19 14.07 13.64
N ARG A 106 -4.12 14.35 12.88
CA ARG A 106 -4.12 15.24 11.73
C ARG A 106 -3.83 14.44 10.47
N ALA A 107 -4.57 14.74 9.41
CA ALA A 107 -4.28 14.21 8.07
C ALA A 107 -2.90 14.73 7.63
N ALA A 108 -1.91 13.85 7.64
CA ALA A 108 -0.52 14.18 7.37
C ALA A 108 -0.14 13.93 5.90
N HIS A 109 -0.84 13.00 5.24
CA HIS A 109 -0.62 12.66 3.84
C HIS A 109 -1.87 12.04 3.21
N GLU A 110 -2.23 12.48 2.01
CA GLU A 110 -3.27 11.85 1.18
C GLU A 110 -2.61 10.76 0.34
N THR A 111 -3.03 9.51 0.52
CA THR A 111 -2.37 8.42 -0.18
C THR A 111 -2.82 8.30 -1.63
N LEU A 112 -1.93 7.78 -2.47
CA LEU A 112 -2.22 7.44 -3.87
C LEU A 112 -2.80 6.01 -3.96
N CYS A 113 -3.74 5.69 -3.06
CA CYS A 113 -4.33 4.36 -2.91
C CYS A 113 -5.85 4.42 -3.03
N TYR A 114 -6.42 3.43 -3.70
CA TYR A 114 -7.86 3.23 -3.83
C TYR A 114 -8.29 2.13 -2.86
N VAL A 115 -9.39 2.33 -2.14
CA VAL A 115 -9.87 1.36 -1.14
C VAL A 115 -11.00 0.51 -1.70
N PHE A 116 -10.98 -0.77 -1.37
CA PHE A 116 -12.08 -1.70 -1.52
C PHE A 116 -12.48 -2.26 -0.16
N HIS A 117 -13.77 -2.11 0.18
CA HIS A 117 -14.35 -2.71 1.37
C HIS A 117 -14.88 -4.10 1.05
N VAL A 118 -14.86 -4.97 2.04
CA VAL A 118 -15.41 -6.32 1.93
C VAL A 118 -16.83 -6.30 2.50
N ASP A 119 -17.83 -6.48 1.64
CA ASP A 119 -19.22 -6.76 2.03
C ASP A 119 -19.26 -8.08 2.81
N THR A 120 -19.48 -8.02 4.12
CA THR A 120 -19.57 -9.21 4.97
C THR A 120 -20.83 -10.03 4.63
N PRO A 121 -20.70 -11.37 4.52
CA PRO A 121 -20.98 -12.21 5.68
C PRO A 121 -20.09 -13.47 5.71
N SER A 122 -19.14 -13.53 6.65
CA SER A 122 -18.55 -14.80 7.08
C SER A 122 -18.05 -14.73 8.53
N THR A 123 -18.05 -15.89 9.19
CA THR A 123 -17.82 -16.16 10.62
C THR A 123 -16.43 -15.80 11.18
N ARG A 124 -15.60 -15.03 10.46
CA ARG A 124 -14.25 -14.65 10.91
C ARG A 124 -14.25 -13.32 11.68
N ALA A 125 -13.31 -13.22 12.62
CA ALA A 125 -12.85 -11.97 13.19
C ALA A 125 -12.43 -11.03 12.04
N GLN A 126 -13.05 -9.84 12.01
CA GLN A 126 -12.82 -8.68 11.15
C GLN A 126 -12.40 -8.91 9.67
N PRO A 127 -13.20 -8.43 8.69
CA PRO A 127 -12.79 -8.49 7.29
C PRO A 127 -11.56 -7.60 7.00
N PRO A 128 -10.69 -7.98 6.04
CA PRO A 128 -9.57 -7.14 5.66
C PRO A 128 -10.02 -5.90 4.88
N VAL A 129 -9.27 -4.80 5.04
CA VAL A 129 -9.37 -3.66 4.11
C VAL A 129 -8.34 -3.83 3.00
N VAL A 130 -8.83 -3.76 1.76
CA VAL A 130 -8.03 -3.98 0.56
C VAL A 130 -7.75 -2.65 -0.11
N GLY A 131 -6.48 -2.29 -0.26
CA GLY A 131 -6.03 -1.15 -1.05
C GLY A 131 -5.51 -1.58 -2.41
N PHE A 132 -5.60 -0.69 -3.40
CA PHE A 132 -4.90 -0.78 -4.67
C PHE A 132 -4.06 0.46 -4.91
N THR A 133 -2.83 0.28 -5.35
CA THR A 133 -1.94 1.37 -5.73
C THR A 133 -1.13 0.98 -6.95
N TYR A 134 -0.53 1.99 -7.56
CA TYR A 134 0.37 1.84 -8.67
C TYR A 134 1.75 2.41 -8.32
N TYR A 135 2.79 1.58 -8.38
CA TYR A 135 4.12 1.92 -7.85
C TYR A 135 4.71 3.19 -8.47
N ARG A 136 4.54 3.36 -9.79
CA ARG A 136 5.07 4.53 -10.50
C ARG A 136 4.49 5.85 -9.99
N ALA A 137 3.29 5.86 -9.41
CA ALA A 137 2.63 7.10 -8.97
C ALA A 137 3.47 7.84 -7.92
N PHE A 138 3.93 7.15 -6.88
CA PHE A 138 4.75 7.76 -5.83
C PHE A 138 6.25 7.79 -6.17
N ASP A 139 6.74 6.88 -7.03
CA ASP A 139 8.08 7.01 -7.60
C ASP A 139 8.21 8.29 -8.44
N TRP A 140 7.16 8.67 -9.17
CA TRP A 140 7.09 9.96 -9.85
C TRP A 140 7.19 11.10 -8.84
N ASP A 141 6.42 11.09 -7.76
CA ASP A 141 6.47 12.17 -6.76
C ASP A 141 7.88 12.35 -6.17
N ARG A 142 8.61 11.26 -5.92
CA ARG A 142 10.03 11.33 -5.54
C ARG A 142 10.87 11.98 -6.62
N LYS A 143 10.75 11.52 -7.87
CA LYS A 143 11.49 12.08 -9.01
C LYS A 143 11.17 13.56 -9.20
N ARG A 144 9.91 13.97 -9.11
CA ARG A 144 9.46 15.37 -9.23
C ARG A 144 10.07 16.24 -8.15
N ARG A 145 10.11 15.75 -6.89
CA ARG A 145 10.74 16.47 -5.77
C ARG A 145 12.24 16.67 -6.01
N TYR A 146 12.91 15.66 -6.54
CA TYR A 146 14.36 15.66 -6.78
C TYR A 146 14.72 15.91 -8.24
N THR A 147 13.91 16.68 -8.97
CA THR A 147 14.28 17.20 -10.30
C THR A 147 14.66 18.68 -10.17
N PRO A 148 15.85 19.09 -10.65
CA PRO A 148 16.23 20.49 -10.65
C PRO A 148 15.20 21.34 -11.41
N ARG A 149 14.76 22.44 -10.80
CA ARG A 149 13.93 23.40 -11.52
C ARG A 149 14.75 24.04 -12.63
N LYS A 150 14.22 24.02 -13.86
CA LYS A 150 14.82 24.75 -14.97
C LYS A 150 14.67 26.25 -14.72
N HIS A 151 15.73 27.02 -14.97
CA HIS A 151 15.65 28.48 -14.86
C HIS A 151 14.69 29.03 -15.92
N PRO A 152 13.73 29.92 -15.58
CA PRO A 152 12.69 30.38 -16.52
C PRO A 152 13.26 31.06 -17.78
N LYS A 153 14.44 31.67 -17.67
CA LYS A 153 15.14 32.35 -18.79
C LYS A 153 16.28 31.54 -19.41
N ALA A 154 16.41 30.24 -19.09
CA ALA A 154 17.40 29.39 -19.74
C ALA A 154 17.03 29.21 -21.21
N LYS A 155 17.42 30.17 -22.06
CA LYS A 155 17.51 29.97 -23.51
C LYS A 155 18.55 28.88 -23.73
N TYR A 156 18.09 27.71 -24.14
CA TYR A 156 18.87 26.50 -24.44
C TYR A 156 19.50 25.82 -23.22
N GLY A 157 18.86 24.76 -22.73
CA GLY A 157 19.50 23.54 -22.22
C GLY A 157 20.49 23.63 -21.05
N LYS A 158 20.82 24.80 -20.50
CA LYS A 158 21.80 24.93 -19.42
C LYS A 158 21.20 24.45 -18.11
N THR A 159 21.48 23.19 -17.78
CA THR A 159 21.26 22.60 -16.47
C THR A 159 22.32 23.10 -15.48
N ASN A 160 21.93 23.25 -14.22
CA ASN A 160 22.89 23.45 -13.15
C ASN A 160 23.41 22.07 -12.74
N ASP A 161 24.48 21.62 -13.40
CA ASP A 161 25.01 20.25 -13.23
C ASP A 161 25.36 19.91 -11.77
N PRO A 162 25.92 20.82 -10.94
CA PRO A 162 26.06 20.60 -9.51
C PRO A 162 24.74 20.29 -8.80
N VAL A 163 23.68 21.07 -9.08
CA VAL A 163 22.34 20.84 -8.49
C VAL A 163 21.75 19.53 -8.99
N GLU A 164 21.91 19.21 -10.26
CA GLU A 164 21.48 17.93 -10.82
C GLU A 164 22.17 16.75 -10.13
N ARG A 165 23.47 16.84 -9.86
CA ARG A 165 24.22 15.84 -9.12
C ARG A 165 23.69 15.67 -7.70
N ILE A 166 23.42 16.77 -6.98
CA ILE A 166 22.83 16.74 -5.64
C ILE A 166 21.45 16.08 -5.66
N CYS A 167 20.59 16.48 -6.60
CA CYS A 167 19.27 15.91 -6.81
C CYS A 167 19.33 14.39 -7.04
N LYS A 168 20.23 13.92 -7.92
CA LYS A 168 20.45 12.48 -8.15
C LYS A 168 20.90 11.75 -6.89
N ILE A 169 21.80 12.34 -6.09
CA ILE A 169 22.24 11.76 -4.81
C ILE A 169 21.07 11.66 -3.82
N LEU A 170 20.25 12.70 -3.71
CA LEU A 170 19.10 12.70 -2.80
C LEU A 170 18.02 11.72 -3.23
N LEU A 171 17.73 11.62 -4.53
CA LEU A 171 16.79 10.63 -5.06
C LEU A 171 17.26 9.21 -4.73
N ARG A 172 18.53 8.88 -5.01
CA ARG A 172 19.11 7.57 -4.66
C ARG A 172 19.03 7.23 -3.17
N LYS A 173 19.02 8.23 -2.29
CA LYS A 173 18.90 8.01 -0.84
C LYS A 173 17.48 7.68 -0.39
N VAL A 174 16.46 8.09 -1.14
CA VAL A 174 15.05 7.83 -0.82
C VAL A 174 14.43 6.72 -1.66
N THR A 175 15.02 6.40 -2.81
CA THR A 175 14.60 5.26 -3.63
C THR A 175 15.13 3.98 -2.98
N PRO A 176 14.27 2.99 -2.70
CA PRO A 176 14.72 1.73 -2.14
C PRO A 176 15.57 0.95 -3.17
N GLN A 177 16.49 0.11 -2.69
CA GLN A 177 17.32 -0.72 -3.58
C GLN A 177 16.49 -1.80 -4.29
N LYS A 178 15.53 -2.36 -3.57
CA LYS A 178 14.49 -3.27 -4.07
C LYS A 178 13.16 -2.56 -3.93
N TRP A 179 12.38 -2.51 -5.01
CA TRP A 179 11.10 -1.81 -4.96
C TRP A 179 10.08 -2.56 -4.08
N GLU A 180 10.24 -3.88 -3.93
CA GLU A 180 9.38 -4.73 -3.09
C GLU A 180 9.48 -4.38 -1.60
N GLU A 181 10.58 -3.77 -1.19
CA GLU A 181 10.86 -3.37 0.21
C GLU A 181 10.67 -1.85 0.38
N ASP A 182 9.86 -1.22 -0.48
CA ASP A 182 9.62 0.21 -0.42
C ASP A 182 8.93 0.63 0.88
N PRO A 183 9.57 1.49 1.71
CA PRO A 183 9.00 1.96 2.97
C PRO A 183 7.65 2.66 2.84
N TYR A 184 7.33 3.21 1.67
CA TYR A 184 6.04 3.85 1.46
C TYR A 184 4.88 2.85 1.50
N PHE A 185 5.11 1.56 1.21
CA PHE A 185 4.08 0.53 1.42
C PHE A 185 3.63 0.44 2.87
N VAL A 186 4.52 0.69 3.84
CA VAL A 186 4.17 0.75 5.26
C VAL A 186 3.14 1.86 5.50
N CYS A 187 3.35 3.04 4.93
CA CYS A 187 2.41 4.15 5.06
C CYS A 187 1.04 3.81 4.46
N LEU A 188 1.01 3.16 3.29
CA LEU A 188 -0.23 2.78 2.64
C LEU A 188 -1.02 1.77 3.50
N LEU A 189 -0.34 0.72 3.99
CA LEU A 189 -0.95 -0.29 4.87
C LEU A 189 -1.46 0.32 6.19
N LEU A 190 -0.69 1.23 6.80
CA LEU A 190 -1.14 1.98 7.99
C LEU A 190 -2.37 2.84 7.69
N SER A 191 -2.41 3.50 6.53
CA SER A 191 -3.55 4.35 6.15
C SER A 191 -4.83 3.55 5.94
N LEU A 192 -4.71 2.34 5.38
CA LEU A 192 -5.85 1.41 5.24
C LEU A 192 -6.38 0.98 6.63
N ALA A 193 -5.49 0.63 7.55
CA ALA A 193 -5.87 0.26 8.91
C ALA A 193 -6.51 1.44 9.67
N GLN A 194 -5.97 2.66 9.50
CA GLN A 194 -6.56 3.88 10.06
C GLN A 194 -7.95 4.16 9.50
N ALA A 195 -8.15 4.01 8.19
CA ALA A 195 -9.46 4.17 7.57
C ALA A 195 -10.49 3.20 8.18
N GLN A 196 -10.11 1.92 8.32
CA GLN A 196 -10.96 0.93 8.99
C GLN A 196 -11.30 1.30 10.43
N ALA A 197 -10.30 1.71 11.21
CA ALA A 197 -10.48 2.09 12.61
C ALA A 197 -11.39 3.33 12.78
N ILE A 198 -11.37 4.25 11.81
CA ILE A 198 -12.24 5.43 11.79
C ILE A 198 -13.69 5.03 11.50
N GLU A 199 -13.92 4.15 10.54
CA GLU A 199 -15.26 3.63 10.22
C GLU A 199 -15.87 2.87 11.40
N GLN A 200 -15.06 2.13 12.15
CA GLN A 200 -15.49 1.31 13.29
C GLN A 200 -15.47 2.06 14.62
N LYS A 201 -15.30 3.39 14.62
CA LYS A 201 -15.10 4.18 15.86
C LYS A 201 -16.25 4.04 16.87
N ASP A 202 -17.47 3.86 16.37
CA ASP A 202 -18.71 3.77 17.17
C ASP A 202 -19.11 2.32 17.50
N GLU A 203 -18.32 1.33 17.08
CA GLU A 203 -18.57 -0.07 17.43
C GLU A 203 -18.28 -0.32 18.92
N LYS A 204 -19.11 -1.18 19.55
CA LYS A 204 -19.01 -1.48 20.99
C LYS A 204 -17.73 -2.25 21.33
N GLU A 205 -17.32 -3.15 20.45
CA GLU A 205 -16.12 -3.95 20.58
C GLU A 205 -15.12 -3.48 19.54
N LYS A 206 -13.99 -2.94 20.00
CA LYS A 206 -12.90 -2.53 19.11
C LYS A 206 -12.00 -3.73 18.85
N PRO A 207 -11.58 -3.94 17.61
CA PRO A 207 -10.61 -4.98 17.32
C PRO A 207 -9.25 -4.67 17.93
N ASP A 208 -8.54 -5.73 18.26
CA ASP A 208 -7.14 -5.66 18.64
C ASP A 208 -6.23 -5.53 17.41
N THR A 209 -6.64 -6.04 16.25
CA THR A 209 -5.85 -6.03 15.01
C THR A 209 -6.70 -5.71 13.78
N PHE A 210 -6.07 -5.04 12.82
CA PHE A 210 -6.65 -4.65 11.54
C PHE A 210 -5.93 -5.38 10.41
N PRO A 211 -6.54 -6.41 9.80
CA PRO A 211 -5.97 -7.08 8.65
C PRO A 211 -6.03 -6.16 7.42
N VAL A 212 -4.89 -5.90 6.80
CA VAL A 212 -4.79 -5.03 5.62
C VAL A 212 -4.13 -5.75 4.47
N ARG A 213 -4.56 -5.40 3.25
CA ARG A 213 -4.07 -5.97 2.00
C ARG A 213 -3.83 -4.85 1.01
N LEU A 214 -2.72 -4.89 0.29
CA LEU A 214 -2.37 -3.89 -0.70
C LEU A 214 -1.98 -4.58 -2.01
N LEU A 215 -2.84 -4.45 -3.01
CA LEU A 215 -2.53 -4.81 -4.39
C LEU A 215 -1.69 -3.71 -5.03
N VAL A 216 -0.50 -4.06 -5.50
CA VAL A 216 0.42 -3.13 -6.15
C VAL A 216 0.58 -3.53 -7.61
N ALA A 217 0.22 -2.62 -8.51
CA ALA A 217 0.63 -2.74 -9.90
C ALA A 217 2.02 -2.10 -10.10
N VAL A 218 2.87 -2.78 -10.87
CA VAL A 218 4.24 -2.34 -11.16
C VAL A 218 4.42 -2.28 -12.67
N ASP A 219 5.15 -1.26 -13.14
CA ASP A 219 5.48 -1.16 -14.56
C ASP A 219 6.52 -2.19 -14.96
N GLY A 220 6.22 -2.91 -16.04
CA GLY A 220 7.14 -3.86 -16.64
C GLY A 220 7.09 -5.26 -16.03
N ASP A 221 6.34 -5.49 -14.95
CA ASP A 221 6.02 -6.84 -14.51
C ASP A 221 4.77 -7.33 -15.25
N THR A 222 5.01 -8.13 -16.28
CA THR A 222 3.96 -8.73 -17.11
C THR A 222 3.59 -10.14 -16.67
N ASP A 223 4.21 -10.64 -15.61
CA ASP A 223 4.10 -12.03 -15.17
C ASP A 223 3.27 -12.15 -13.90
N PHE A 224 3.38 -11.17 -12.99
CA PHE A 224 2.77 -11.22 -11.67
C PHE A 224 2.03 -9.94 -11.28
N ALA A 225 0.95 -10.13 -10.52
CA ALA A 225 0.38 -9.12 -9.64
C ALA A 225 0.94 -9.28 -8.23
N HIS A 226 1.18 -8.18 -7.53
CA HIS A 226 1.83 -8.19 -6.21
C HIS A 226 0.86 -7.83 -5.12
N VAL A 227 0.79 -8.68 -4.08
CA VAL A 227 -0.06 -8.44 -2.92
C VAL A 227 0.80 -8.37 -1.67
N PHE A 228 0.70 -7.26 -0.95
CA PHE A 228 1.31 -7.05 0.36
C PHE A 228 0.26 -7.18 1.44
N GLN A 229 0.61 -7.84 2.54
CA GLN A 229 -0.33 -8.16 3.61
C GLN A 229 0.32 -7.91 4.97
N ALA A 230 -0.47 -7.38 5.90
CA ALA A 230 -0.07 -7.22 7.28
C ALA A 230 -1.30 -7.30 8.21
N GLU A 231 -1.04 -7.57 9.49
CA GLU A 231 -1.99 -7.35 10.57
C GLU A 231 -1.46 -6.21 11.42
N ILE A 232 -2.22 -5.12 11.53
CA ILE A 232 -1.82 -3.92 12.25
C ILE A 232 -2.46 -3.92 13.63
N ASP A 233 -1.64 -3.96 14.68
CA ASP A 233 -2.11 -3.86 16.06
C ASP A 233 -2.73 -2.47 16.34
N ALA A 234 -3.89 -2.43 17.00
CA ALA A 234 -4.59 -1.20 17.35
C ALA A 234 -3.74 -0.24 18.20
N ARG A 235 -2.78 -0.75 18.99
CA ARG A 235 -1.81 0.05 19.75
C ARG A 235 -0.83 0.79 18.86
N ILE A 236 -0.53 0.27 17.67
CA ILE A 236 0.27 1.00 16.66
C ILE A 236 -0.54 2.19 16.18
N LEU A 237 -1.82 1.99 15.82
CA LEU A 237 -2.69 3.09 15.39
C LEU A 237 -2.82 4.15 16.50
N LYS A 238 -2.98 3.71 17.74
CA LYS A 238 -2.97 4.60 18.91
C LYS A 238 -1.67 5.38 19.04
N ALA A 239 -0.52 4.77 18.78
CA ALA A 239 0.77 5.47 18.80
C ALA A 239 0.83 6.57 17.74
N PHE A 240 0.24 6.36 16.55
CA PHE A 240 0.15 7.39 15.52
C PHE A 240 -0.83 8.52 15.90
N ASP A 241 -1.95 8.20 16.54
CA ASP A 241 -2.91 9.22 17.03
C ASP A 241 -2.39 10.01 18.24
N GLU A 242 -1.64 9.36 19.10
CA GLU A 242 -1.06 9.91 20.33
C GLU A 242 0.47 9.69 20.31
N PRO A 243 1.27 10.56 19.66
CA PRO A 243 2.70 10.31 19.50
C PRO A 243 3.51 10.18 20.79
N THR A 244 2.97 10.63 21.92
CA THR A 244 3.56 10.45 23.26
C THR A 244 3.23 9.11 23.91
N PHE A 245 2.32 8.33 23.31
CA PHE A 245 1.97 6.99 23.76
C PHE A 245 3.20 6.09 23.77
N ASN A 246 3.38 5.38 24.89
CA ASN A 246 4.45 4.41 25.05
C ASN A 246 4.07 3.10 24.37
N PHE A 247 4.79 2.75 23.31
CA PHE A 247 4.59 1.52 22.56
C PHE A 247 5.57 0.41 22.96
N ASN A 248 6.27 0.52 24.10
CA ASN A 248 7.10 -0.58 24.61
C ASN A 248 6.30 -1.91 24.65
N GLY A 249 6.90 -2.95 24.07
CA GLY A 249 6.28 -4.28 23.97
C GLY A 249 5.24 -4.42 22.85
N VAL A 250 5.00 -3.39 22.04
CA VAL A 250 4.19 -3.50 20.82
C VAL A 250 5.07 -4.10 19.71
N ALA A 251 4.62 -5.20 19.12
CA ALA A 251 5.27 -5.78 17.95
C ALA A 251 4.83 -5.03 16.69
N TRP A 252 5.79 -4.45 15.99
CA TRP A 252 5.56 -3.85 14.68
C TRP A 252 5.31 -4.92 13.62
N PRO A 253 4.51 -4.63 12.57
CA PRO A 253 4.04 -5.64 11.65
C PRO A 253 5.16 -6.24 10.81
N THR A 254 5.01 -7.52 10.50
CA THR A 254 5.69 -8.17 9.37
C THR A 254 4.80 -8.06 8.15
N ILE A 255 5.34 -7.49 7.08
CA ILE A 255 4.64 -7.33 5.80
C ILE A 255 5.02 -8.52 4.92
N THR A 256 4.06 -9.40 4.65
CA THR A 256 4.27 -10.50 3.71
C THR A 256 3.93 -10.04 2.30
N HIS A 257 4.79 -10.38 1.34
CA HIS A 257 4.63 -10.11 -0.08
C HIS A 257 4.48 -11.43 -0.83
N SER A 258 3.36 -11.58 -1.53
CA SER A 258 3.05 -12.72 -2.39
C SER A 258 2.89 -12.27 -3.84
N LYS A 259 3.22 -13.17 -4.77
CA LYS A 259 3.07 -12.94 -6.21
C LYS A 259 1.96 -13.83 -6.77
N VAL A 260 1.03 -13.25 -7.50
CA VAL A 260 -0.05 -13.96 -8.19
C VAL A 260 0.22 -13.91 -9.69
N ALA A 261 0.56 -15.05 -10.29
CA ALA A 261 0.86 -15.11 -11.72
C ALA A 261 -0.38 -14.75 -12.56
N TYR A 262 -0.24 -13.92 -13.59
CA TYR A 262 -1.35 -13.60 -14.50
C TYR A 262 -1.85 -14.84 -15.26
N GLY A 263 -0.94 -15.72 -15.66
CA GLY A 263 -1.28 -17.02 -16.22
C GLY A 263 -1.70 -18.04 -15.15
N PRO A 264 -2.73 -18.88 -15.37
CA PRO A 264 -3.68 -18.85 -16.48
C PRO A 264 -4.72 -17.72 -16.34
N TYR A 265 -4.93 -16.96 -17.43
CA TYR A 265 -5.73 -15.72 -17.43
C TYR A 265 -7.17 -15.90 -16.94
N LEU A 266 -7.86 -16.96 -17.36
CA LEU A 266 -9.27 -17.15 -17.00
C LEU A 266 -9.49 -17.39 -15.50
N THR A 267 -8.48 -17.92 -14.82
CA THR A 267 -8.51 -18.19 -13.37
C THR A 267 -7.86 -17.09 -12.54
N PHE A 268 -7.24 -16.11 -13.20
CA PHE A 268 -6.52 -15.05 -12.51
C PHE A 268 -7.41 -14.18 -11.63
N PRO A 269 -8.62 -13.73 -12.05
CA PRO A 269 -9.50 -12.95 -11.18
C PRO A 269 -9.78 -13.67 -9.85
N ASP A 270 -9.98 -15.00 -9.91
CA ASP A 270 -10.30 -15.81 -8.72
C ASP A 270 -9.10 -16.01 -7.80
N ARG A 271 -7.92 -16.29 -8.38
CA ARG A 271 -6.67 -16.38 -7.62
C ARG A 271 -6.30 -15.06 -6.97
N LEU A 272 -6.48 -13.95 -7.69
CA LEU A 272 -6.24 -12.62 -7.16
C LEU A 272 -7.21 -12.30 -6.03
N LEU A 273 -8.50 -12.58 -6.22
CA LEU A 273 -9.54 -12.34 -5.22
C LEU A 273 -9.29 -13.15 -3.94
N ALA A 274 -8.94 -14.44 -4.05
CA ALA A 274 -8.60 -15.28 -2.89
C ALA A 274 -7.41 -14.71 -2.11
N GLU A 275 -6.37 -14.23 -2.82
CA GLU A 275 -5.19 -13.65 -2.19
C GLU A 275 -5.49 -12.34 -1.45
N VAL A 276 -6.31 -11.46 -2.03
CA VAL A 276 -6.67 -10.17 -1.38
C VAL A 276 -7.72 -10.33 -0.28
N LEU A 277 -8.51 -11.40 -0.26
CA LEU A 277 -9.46 -11.67 0.82
C LEU A 277 -8.85 -12.48 1.97
N GLY A 278 -7.72 -13.15 1.74
CA GLY A 278 -7.08 -13.99 2.75
C GLY A 278 -7.80 -15.31 3.01
N SER A 279 -8.53 -15.81 2.00
CA SER A 279 -9.46 -16.95 2.12
C SER A 279 -9.38 -17.89 0.93
#